data_AF-A0A352JG20-F1
#
_entry.id   AF-A0A352JG20-F1
#
_cell.length_a   1.000
_cell.length_b   1.000
_cell.length_c   1.000
_cell.angle_alpha   90.00
_cell.angle_beta   90.00
_cell.angle_gamma   90.00
#
_symmetry.space_group_name_H-M   'P 1'
#
loop_
_entity.id
_entity.type
_entity.pdbx_description
1 polymer ?
#
loop_
_entity_poly.entity_id
_entity_poly.type
_entity_poly.pdbx_seq_one_letter_code
_entity_poly.pdbx_strand_id
1 'polypeptide(L)' 'MIQLPITLEQLITTVQQLQPSDRAQVAKALIQIELKSDLTNLLEELYSQPPIDEITDAEIMNEIKAVRQQSRI' A
#
# COMPACT_ATOMS: atom_id res chain seq x y z
N MET A 1 3.78 -23.32 20.70
CA MET A 1 3.26 -21.94 20.82
C MET A 1 2.80 -21.75 22.24
N ILE A 2 3.35 -20.75 22.96
CA ILE A 2 2.93 -20.46 24.34
C ILE A 2 1.70 -19.55 24.23
N GLN A 3 0.52 -20.07 24.57
CA GLN A 3 -0.70 -19.25 24.71
C GLN A 3 -0.71 -18.72 26.15
N LEU A 4 -0.29 -17.48 26.33
CA LEU A 4 -0.53 -16.76 27.57
C LEU A 4 -1.92 -16.09 27.44
N PRO A 5 -2.89 -16.42 28.32
CA PRO A 5 -4.18 -15.75 28.33
C PRO A 5 -4.01 -14.35 28.91
N ILE A 6 -3.60 -13.40 28.07
CA ILE A 6 -3.53 -11.98 28.44
C ILE A 6 -4.60 -11.24 27.65
N THR A 7 -5.26 -10.31 28.33
CA THR A 7 -6.13 -9.34 27.67
C THR A 7 -5.29 -8.29 26.94
N LEU A 8 -5.88 -7.65 25.92
CA LEU A 8 -5.20 -6.55 25.20
C LEU A 8 -4.79 -5.42 26.15
N GLU A 9 -5.61 -5.10 27.15
CA GLU A 9 -5.32 -4.06 28.15
C GLU A 9 -4.10 -4.42 29.01
N GLN A 10 -3.98 -5.69 29.41
CA GLN A 10 -2.81 -6.20 30.11
C GLN A 10 -1.56 -6.16 29.24
N LEU A 11 -1.67 -6.47 27.94
CA LEU A 11 -0.56 -6.35 26.99
C LEU A 11 -0.09 -4.90 26.88
N ILE A 12 -1.01 -3.96 26.68
CA ILE A 12 -0.71 -2.52 26.54
C ILE A 12 -0.02 -2.01 27.81
N THR A 13 -0.57 -2.34 28.97
CA THR A 13 0.00 -1.93 30.26
C THR A 13 1.40 -2.51 30.46
N THR A 14 1.60 -3.78 30.10
CA THR A 14 2.91 -4.43 30.18
C THR A 14 3.92 -3.75 29.27
N VAL A 15 3.55 -3.45 28.01
CA VAL A 15 4.41 -2.75 27.07
C VAL A 15 4.75 -1.35 27.56
N GLN A 16 3.82 -0.63 28.17
CA GLN A 16 4.10 0.71 28.73
C GLN A 16 5.14 0.67 29.86
N GLN A 17 5.16 -0.39 30.66
CA GLN A 17 6.09 -0.59 31.78
C GLN A 17 7.50 -1.05 31.34
N LEU A 18 7.69 -1.44 30.07
CA LEU A 18 8.99 -1.83 29.54
C LEU A 18 9.97 -0.66 29.50
N GLN A 19 11.27 -0.99 29.50
CA GLN A 19 12.33 -0.01 29.28
C GLN A 19 12.21 0.62 27.87
N PRO A 20 12.70 1.85 27.66
CA PRO A 20 12.60 2.53 26.37
C PRO A 20 13.15 1.71 25.19
N SER A 21 14.25 0.97 25.38
CA SER A 21 14.85 0.09 24.37
C SER A 21 13.89 -1.02 23.95
N ASP A 22 13.24 -1.66 24.92
CA ASP A 22 12.40 -2.82 24.71
C ASP A 22 11.07 -2.39 24.09
N ARG A 23 10.54 -1.22 24.50
CA ARG A 23 9.39 -0.58 23.83
C ARG A 23 9.67 -0.28 22.37
N ALA A 24 10.87 0.24 22.06
CA ALA A 24 11.26 0.51 20.68
C ALA A 24 11.34 -0.79 19.85
N GLN A 25 11.76 -1.89 20.45
CA GLN A 25 11.79 -3.20 19.79
C GLN A 25 10.38 -3.75 19.52
N VAL A 26 9.46 -3.61 20.48
CA VAL A 26 8.04 -3.97 20.29
C VAL A 26 7.42 -3.12 19.18
N ALA A 27 7.62 -1.79 19.22
CA ALA A 27 7.10 -0.89 18.18
C ALA A 27 7.66 -1.25 16.79
N LYS A 28 8.96 -1.54 16.69
CA LYS A 28 9.58 -1.97 15.43
C LYS A 28 8.96 -3.26 14.89
N ALA A 29 8.71 -4.25 15.75
CA ALA A 29 8.09 -5.51 15.34
C ALA A 29 6.65 -5.29 14.82
N LEU A 30 5.86 -4.45 15.49
CA LEU A 30 4.50 -4.09 15.05
C LEU A 30 4.52 -3.37 13.71
N ILE A 31 5.36 -2.34 13.56
CA ILE A 31 5.51 -1.57 12.31
C ILE A 31 5.95 -2.47 11.15
N GLN A 32 6.86 -3.42 11.38
CA GLN A 32 7.33 -4.34 10.34
C GLN A 32 6.21 -5.26 9.82
N ILE A 33 5.28 -5.66 10.68
CA ILE A 33 4.13 -6.48 10.31
C ILE A 33 3.15 -5.65 9.48
N GLU A 34 2.83 -4.44 9.94
CA GLU A 34 1.91 -3.53 9.25
C GLU A 34 2.47 -3.10 7.89
N LEU A 35 3.73 -2.67 7.82
CA LEU A 35 4.39 -2.28 6.58
C LEU A 35 4.39 -3.39 5.52
N LYS A 36 4.55 -4.65 5.96
CA LYS A 36 4.48 -5.80 5.07
C LYS A 36 3.06 -6.00 4.54
N SER A 37 2.05 -5.80 5.38
CA SER A 37 0.64 -5.84 4.97
C SER A 37 0.33 -4.73 3.97
N ASP A 38 0.75 -3.50 4.25
CA ASP A 38 0.51 -2.34 3.38
C ASP A 38 1.19 -2.51 2.02
N LEU A 39 2.43 -3.02 2.00
CA LEU A 39 3.13 -3.32 0.75
C LEU A 39 2.42 -4.43 -0.04
N THR A 40 1.90 -5.45 0.65
CA THR A 40 1.15 -6.54 0.01
C THR A 40 -0.13 -6.00 -0.62
N ASN A 41 -0.88 -5.17 0.12
CA ASN A 41 -2.10 -4.53 -0.38
C ASN A 41 -1.81 -3.61 -1.58
N LEU A 42 -0.74 -2.82 -1.54
CA LEU A 42 -0.34 -1.96 -2.66
C LEU A 42 0.03 -2.76 -3.92
N LEU A 43 0.74 -3.88 -3.74
CA LEU A 43 1.06 -4.77 -4.85
C LEU A 43 -0.21 -5.41 -5.43
N GLU A 44 -1.12 -5.88 -4.58
CA GLU A 44 -2.41 -6.41 -5.02
C GLU A 44 -3.22 -5.36 -5.79
N GLU A 45 -3.27 -4.12 -5.31
CA GLU A 45 -3.92 -3.01 -6.01
C GLU A 45 -3.27 -2.78 -7.39
N LEU A 46 -1.94 -2.68 -7.46
CA LEU A 46 -1.20 -2.48 -8.71
C LEU A 46 -1.47 -3.61 -9.72
N TYR A 47 -1.45 -4.86 -9.27
CA TYR A 47 -1.71 -6.01 -10.14
C TYR A 47 -3.19 -6.25 -10.44
N SER A 48 -4.10 -5.63 -9.68
CA SER A 48 -5.54 -5.64 -9.97
C SER A 48 -5.93 -4.62 -11.04
N GLN A 49 -5.05 -3.67 -11.38
CA GLN A 49 -5.32 -2.74 -12.46
C GLN A 49 -5.40 -3.50 -13.78
N PRO A 50 -6.45 -3.26 -14.58
CA PRO A 50 -6.49 -3.83 -15.92
C PRO A 50 -5.25 -3.36 -16.69
N PRO A 51 -4.71 -4.18 -17.61
CA PRO A 51 -3.69 -3.71 -18.51
C PRO A 51 -4.18 -2.40 -19.13
N ILE A 52 -3.32 -1.38 -19.14
CA ILE A 52 -3.61 -0.15 -19.89
C ILE A 52 -3.89 -0.64 -21.31
N ASP A 53 -5.11 -0.43 -21.81
CA ASP A 53 -5.44 -0.77 -23.19
C ASP A 53 -4.34 -0.15 -24.06
N GLU A 54 -3.64 -1.00 -24.82
CA GLU A 54 -2.61 -0.52 -25.73
C GLU A 54 -3.28 0.45 -26.69
N ILE A 55 -2.96 1.75 -26.57
CA ILE A 55 -3.47 2.77 -27.49
C ILE A 55 -3.00 2.36 -28.88
N THR A 56 -3.95 2.06 -29.75
CA THR A 56 -3.66 1.64 -31.11
C THR A 56 -3.17 2.82 -31.94
N ASP A 57 -2.33 2.57 -32.93
CA ASP A 57 -1.89 3.60 -33.90
C ASP A 57 -3.09 4.32 -34.54
N ALA A 58 -4.21 3.63 -34.71
CA ALA A 58 -5.45 4.19 -35.24
C ALA A 58 -6.05 5.26 -34.32
N GLU A 59 -6.10 5.01 -33.01
CA GLU A 59 -6.57 5.95 -32.00
C GLU A 59 -5.65 7.18 -31.93
N ILE A 60 -4.33 6.97 -31.97
CA ILE A 60 -3.35 8.06 -32.02
C ILE A 60 -3.57 8.93 -33.26
N MET A 61 -3.73 8.31 -34.43
CA MET A 61 -3.93 9.04 -35.69
C MET A 61 -5.26 9.80 -35.73
N ASN A 62 -6.30 9.29 -35.08
CA ASN A 62 -7.59 9.97 -34.97
C ASN A 62 -7.47 11.22 -34.08
N GLU A 63 -6.77 11.12 -32.94
CA GLU A 63 -6.54 12.27 -32.05
C GLU A 63 -5.69 13.35 -32.73
N ILE A 64 -4.61 12.97 -33.42
CA ILE A 64 -3.77 13.92 -34.18
C ILE A 64 -4.59 14.69 -35.22
N LYS A 65 -5.52 14.01 -35.90
CA LYS A 65 -6.41 14.66 -36.88
C LYS A 65 -7.37 15.63 -36.19
N ALA A 66 -7.98 15.23 -35.08
CA ALA A 66 -8.91 16.06 -34.32
C ALA A 66 -8.24 17.37 -33.83
N VAL A 67 -7.05 17.27 -33.22
CA VAL A 67 -6.29 18.44 -32.74
C VAL A 67 -5.93 19.38 -33.90
N ARG A 68 -5.44 18.85 -35.03
CA ARG A 68 -5.07 19.67 -36.19
C ARG A 68 -6.26 20.35 -36.86
N GLN A 69 -7.45 19.77 -36.76
CA GLN A 69 -8.69 20.38 -37.25
C GLN A 69 -9.17 21.49 -36.31
N GLN A 70 -9.06 21.32 -34.99
CA GLN A 70 -9.37 22.35 -34.01
C GLN A 70 -8.43 23.56 -34.10
N SER A 71 -7.13 23.36 -34.36
CA SER A 71 -6.16 24.47 -34.49
C SER A 71 -6.25 25.25 -35.81
N ARG A 72 -7.14 24.84 -36.74
CA ARG A 72 -7.35 25.51 -38.04
C ARG A 72 -8.59 26.42 -38.06
N ILE A 73 -9.24 26.59 -36.93
CA ILE A 73 -10.35 27.51 -36.69
C ILE A 73 -9.82 28.70 -35.89
#